data_AF-A0A231NRJ8-F1
#
_entry.id   AF-A0A231NRJ8-F1
#
_cell.length_a   1.000
_cell.length_b   1.000
_cell.length_c   1.000
_cell.angle_alpha   90.00
_cell.angle_beta   90.00
_cell.angle_gamma   90.00
#
_symmetry.space_group_name_H-M   'P 1'
#
loop_
_entity.id
_entity.type
_entity.pdbx_description
1 polymer ?
#
loop_
_entity_poly.entity_id
_entity_poly.type
_entity_poly.pdbx_seq_one_letter_code
_entity_poly.pdbx_strand_id
1 'polypeptide(L)'
;MTDNSEIITRMTGLLYPFILLFGFYIILNGHASPGGGFQGGAVLAAVFITRYLVDPNRCIRLRTLKTAEKILFVCIILYPTFFLFSATANHTEIMNLIYLIAMNFLIGLKVCSGFTIIFFRFAFYEGGIL
;
A
#
# COMPACT_ATOMS: atom_id res chain seq x y z
N MET A 1 3.26 24.66 18.89
CA MET A 1 2.22 24.31 17.90
C MET A 1 1.38 23.19 18.49
N THR A 2 0.44 23.52 19.36
CA THR A 2 -0.35 22.57 20.15
C THR A 2 -1.80 23.01 20.14
N ASP A 3 -2.39 23.02 18.96
CA ASP A 3 -3.85 23.02 18.77
C ASP A 3 -4.14 22.00 17.66
N ASN A 4 -3.80 20.74 17.92
CA ASN A 4 -4.34 19.66 17.11
C ASN A 4 -5.86 19.70 17.33
N SER A 5 -6.59 20.28 16.37
CA SER A 5 -8.04 20.34 16.42
C SER A 5 -8.58 18.94 16.65
N GLU A 6 -9.14 18.70 17.84
CA GLU A 6 -9.64 17.39 18.25
C GLU A 6 -10.63 16.84 17.23
N ILE A 7 -11.39 17.75 16.60
CA ILE A 7 -12.30 17.48 15.48
C ILE A 7 -11.57 16.80 14.31
N ILE A 8 -10.41 17.31 13.86
CA ILE A 8 -9.66 16.74 12.73
C ILE A 8 -9.16 15.34 13.09
N THR A 9 -8.61 15.17 14.29
CA THR A 9 -8.10 13.87 14.76
C THR A 9 -9.21 12.81 14.83
N ARG A 10 -10.39 13.19 15.33
CA ARG A 10 -11.55 12.29 15.42
C ARG A 10 -12.13 11.97 14.05
N MET A 11 -12.31 12.97 13.20
CA MET A 11 -12.89 12.81 11.86
C MET A 11 -11.97 11.98 10.95
N THR A 12 -10.66 12.24 10.96
CA THR A 12 -9.70 11.43 10.18
C THR A 12 -9.66 9.98 10.64
N GLY A 13 -9.69 9.74 11.96
CA GLY A 13 -9.81 8.38 12.52
C GLY A 13 -11.07 7.64 12.07
N LEU A 14 -12.21 8.34 11.94
CA LEU A 14 -13.46 7.79 11.43
C LEU A 14 -13.37 7.40 9.94
N LEU A 15 -12.62 8.16 9.14
CA LEU A 15 -12.48 7.93 7.70
C LEU A 15 -11.56 6.75 7.34
N TYR A 16 -10.60 6.40 8.19
CA TYR A 16 -9.65 5.32 7.92
C TYR A 16 -10.27 3.98 7.49
N PRO A 17 -11.27 3.40 8.19
CA PRO A 17 -11.86 2.14 7.75
C PRO A 17 -12.48 2.24 6.35
N PHE A 18 -13.09 3.37 5.99
CA PHE A 18 -13.68 3.58 4.67
C PHE A 18 -12.62 3.68 3.57
N ILE A 19 -11.54 4.42 3.82
CA ILE A 19 -10.42 4.54 2.87
C ILE A 19 -9.74 3.18 2.67
N LEU A 20 -9.51 2.44 3.75
CA LEU A 20 -8.93 1.09 3.68
C LEU A 20 -9.84 0.14 2.90
N LEU A 21 -11.13 0.10 3.21
CA LEU A 21 -12.11 -0.74 2.51
C LEU A 21 -12.14 -0.43 1.01
N PHE A 22 -12.20 0.86 0.65
CA PHE A 22 -12.21 1.29 -0.74
C PHE A 22 -10.91 0.95 -1.46
N GLY A 23 -9.76 1.17 -0.83
CA GLY A 23 -8.46 0.81 -1.39
C GLY A 23 -8.32 -0.69 -1.64
N PHE A 24 -8.70 -1.53 -0.66
CA PHE A 24 -8.71 -2.98 -0.84
C PHE A 24 -9.70 -3.44 -1.91
N TYR A 25 -10.88 -2.81 -1.99
CA TYR A 25 -11.85 -3.09 -3.04
C TYR A 25 -11.25 -2.85 -4.44
N ILE A 26 -10.58 -1.72 -4.67
CA ILE A 26 -9.93 -1.40 -5.95
C ILE A 26 -8.84 -2.42 -6.29
N ILE A 27 -8.06 -2.84 -5.30
CA ILE A 27 -6.99 -3.82 -5.49
C ILE A 27 -7.56 -5.18 -5.90
N LEU A 28 -8.54 -5.68 -5.15
CA LEU A 28 -9.08 -7.03 -5.36
C LEU A 28 -9.95 -7.13 -6.63
N ASN A 29 -10.70 -6.06 -6.95
CA ASN A 29 -11.58 -6.01 -8.12
C ASN A 29 -10.92 -5.45 -9.39
N GLY A 30 -9.59 -5.24 -9.38
CA GLY A 30 -8.86 -4.69 -10.53
C GLY A 30 -8.85 -5.60 -11.77
N HIS A 31 -9.31 -6.84 -11.65
CA HIS A 31 -9.46 -7.76 -12.78
C HIS A 31 -10.80 -7.59 -13.52
N ALA A 32 -11.84 -7.09 -12.84
CA ALA A 32 -13.21 -6.96 -13.38
C ALA A 32 -13.66 -5.50 -13.58
N SER A 33 -12.95 -4.54 -12.98
CA SER A 33 -13.28 -3.12 -13.01
C SER A 33 -12.04 -2.28 -13.33
N PRO A 34 -12.19 -1.05 -13.86
CA PRO A 34 -11.07 -0.13 -14.01
C PRO A 34 -10.43 0.12 -12.64
N GLY A 35 -9.16 -0.25 -12.49
CA GLY A 35 -8.53 -0.30 -11.18
C GLY A 35 -7.21 -1.07 -11.17
N GLY A 36 -6.89 -1.64 -10.00
CA GLY A 36 -5.73 -2.53 -9.82
C GLY A 36 -4.85 -2.17 -8.63
N GLY A 37 -3.73 -2.89 -8.53
CA GLY A 37 -2.79 -2.77 -7.42
C GLY A 37 -2.27 -1.34 -7.22
N PHE A 38 -1.85 -0.67 -8.30
CA PHE A 38 -1.23 0.65 -8.18
C PHE A 38 -2.21 1.72 -7.64
N GLN A 39 -3.38 1.84 -8.24
CA GLN A 39 -4.36 2.86 -7.88
C GLN A 39 -4.89 2.64 -6.46
N GLY A 40 -5.26 1.41 -6.12
CA GLY A 40 -5.71 1.09 -4.76
C GLY A 40 -4.58 1.20 -3.73
N GLY A 41 -3.35 0.85 -4.09
CA GLY A 41 -2.16 1.06 -3.25
C GLY A 41 -1.91 2.54 -2.93
N ALA A 42 -2.13 3.45 -3.88
CA ALA A 42 -2.06 4.89 -3.65
C ALA A 42 -3.14 5.37 -2.67
N VAL A 43 -4.37 4.85 -2.79
CA VAL A 43 -5.46 5.13 -1.83
C VAL A 43 -5.11 4.64 -0.43
N LEU A 44 -4.55 3.44 -0.29
CA LEU A 44 -4.11 2.92 1.02
C LEU A 44 -3.00 3.78 1.64
N ALA A 45 -2.07 4.31 0.84
CA ALA A 45 -1.01 5.20 1.31
C ALA A 45 -1.56 6.47 1.98
N ALA A 46 -2.71 6.97 1.51
CA ALA A 46 -3.33 8.18 2.05
C ALA A 46 -3.66 8.06 3.55
N VAL A 47 -3.97 6.86 4.05
CA VAL A 47 -4.21 6.62 5.48
C VAL A 47 -2.94 6.87 6.29
N PHE A 48 -1.80 6.37 5.83
CA PHE A 48 -0.53 6.53 6.53
C PHE A 48 -0.01 7.97 6.48
N ILE A 49 -0.19 8.63 5.34
CA ILE A 49 0.15 10.04 5.15
C ILE A 49 -0.71 10.93 6.05
N THR A 50 -2.04 10.78 5.99
CA THR A 50 -2.97 11.59 6.80
C THR A 50 -2.75 11.35 8.29
N ARG A 51 -2.46 10.12 8.70
CA ARG A 51 -2.13 9.80 10.10
C ARG A 51 -0.90 10.55 10.59
N TYR A 52 0.14 10.68 9.77
CA TYR A 52 1.32 11.46 10.11
C TYR A 52 1.03 12.97 10.17
N LEU A 53 0.19 13.49 9.26
CA LEU A 53 -0.22 14.90 9.27
C LEU A 53 -0.99 15.28 10.54
N VAL A 54 -1.81 14.36 11.07
CA VAL A 54 -2.61 14.57 12.28
C VAL A 54 -1.77 14.40 13.55
N ASP A 55 -0.93 13.36 13.60
CA ASP A 55 -0.08 13.07 14.75
C ASP A 55 1.34 12.70 14.29
N PRO A 56 2.23 13.71 14.12
CA PRO A 56 3.60 13.49 13.72
C PRO A 56 4.42 12.69 14.74
N ASN A 57 4.01 12.67 16.02
CA ASN A 57 4.74 11.97 17.08
C ASN A 57 4.58 10.44 16.98
N ARG A 58 3.49 9.96 16.37
CA ARG A 58 3.27 8.53 16.08
C ARG A 58 3.86 8.10 14.74
N CYS A 59 5.16 8.29 14.59
CA CYS A 59 5.91 7.86 13.41
C CYS A 59 5.94 6.34 13.25
N ILE A 60 5.75 5.86 12.02
CA ILE A 60 6.05 4.47 11.66
C ILE A 60 7.56 4.36 11.51
N ARG A 61 8.15 3.29 12.06
CA ARG A 61 9.59 3.05 11.94
C ARG A 61 9.95 2.84 10.47
N LEU A 62 10.64 3.83 9.89
CA LEU A 62 11.05 3.83 8.48
C LEU A 62 11.88 2.59 8.10
N ARG A 63 12.66 2.04 9.04
CA ARG A 63 13.40 0.79 8.85
C ARG A 63 12.46 -0.39 8.54
N THR A 64 11.40 -0.58 9.32
CA THR A 64 10.44 -1.67 9.12
C THR A 64 9.74 -1.54 7.77
N LEU A 65 9.35 -0.32 7.39
CA LEU A 65 8.66 -0.06 6.13
C LEU A 65 9.55 -0.35 4.91
N LYS A 66 10.84 0.05 4.97
CA LYS A 66 11.83 -0.29 3.95
C LYS A 66 12.11 -1.79 3.86
N THR A 67 12.18 -2.48 5.00
CA THR A 67 12.37 -3.94 4.99
C THR A 67 11.15 -4.63 4.36
N ALA A 68 9.94 -4.21 4.72
CA ALA A 68 8.71 -4.73 4.11
C ALA A 68 8.65 -4.47 2.60
N GLU A 69 9.03 -3.26 2.15
CA GLU A 69 9.06 -2.90 0.72
C GLU A 69 10.04 -3.77 -0.07
N LYS A 70 11.24 -4.04 0.46
CA LYS A 70 12.19 -4.97 -0.15
C LYS A 70 11.66 -6.40 -0.23
N ILE A 71 11.02 -6.88 0.84
CA ILE A 71 10.42 -8.23 0.85
C ILE A 71 9.33 -8.32 -0.22
N LEU A 72 8.43 -7.33 -0.29
CA LEU A 72 7.37 -7.27 -1.30
C LEU A 72 7.93 -7.22 -2.72
N PHE A 73 9.02 -6.48 -2.95
CA PHE A 73 9.69 -6.45 -4.25
C PHE A 73 10.22 -7.83 -4.66
N VAL A 74 10.85 -8.56 -3.74
CA VAL A 74 11.31 -9.93 -3.98
C VAL A 74 10.11 -10.85 -4.28
N CYS A 75 9.01 -10.75 -3.51
CA CYS A 75 7.79 -11.52 -3.78
C CYS A 75 7.20 -11.25 -5.17
N ILE A 76 7.20 -9.99 -5.62
CA ILE A 76 6.70 -9.58 -6.94
C ILE A 76 7.57 -10.17 -8.07
N ILE A 77 8.86 -10.40 -7.85
CA ILE A 77 9.73 -11.04 -8.85
C ILE A 77 9.54 -12.56 -8.84
N LEU A 78 9.49 -13.16 -7.65
CA LEU A 78 9.43 -14.62 -7.51
C LEU A 78 8.09 -15.20 -7.96
N TYR A 79 6.97 -14.54 -7.64
CA TYR A 79 5.64 -15.08 -7.92
C TYR A 79 5.33 -15.26 -9.41
N PRO A 80 5.58 -14.27 -10.31
CA PRO A 80 5.46 -14.46 -11.75
C PRO A 80 6.44 -15.48 -12.32
N THR A 81 7.68 -15.51 -11.82
CA THR A 81 8.70 -16.47 -12.29
C THR A 81 8.27 -17.90 -11.99
N PHE A 82 7.76 -18.14 -10.77
CA PHE A 82 7.20 -19.42 -10.37
C PHE A 82 5.95 -19.77 -11.19
N PHE A 83 5.06 -18.80 -11.40
CA PHE A 83 3.85 -18.99 -12.20
C PHE A 83 4.17 -19.36 -13.65
N LEU A 84 5.16 -18.72 -14.28
CA LEU A 84 5.57 -19.02 -15.66
C LEU A 84 6.04 -20.47 -15.82
N PHE A 85 6.85 -20.96 -14.86
CA PHE A 85 7.33 -22.35 -14.87
C PHE A 85 6.17 -23.35 -14.70
N SER A 86 5.22 -23.06 -13.81
CA SER A 86 4.03 -23.89 -13.58
C SER A 86 3.04 -23.86 -14.75
N ALA A 87 2.81 -22.69 -15.35
CA ALA A 87 1.85 -22.49 -16.42
C ALA A 87 2.23 -23.22 -17.71
N THR A 88 3.53 -23.48 -17.94
CA THR A 88 3.99 -24.30 -19.08
C THR A 88 3.43 -25.73 -19.04
N ALA A 89 3.01 -26.23 -17.87
CA ALA A 89 2.48 -27.58 -17.70
C ALA A 89 0.95 -27.69 -17.79
N ASN A 90 0.19 -26.67 -17.37
CA ASN A 90 -1.28 -26.67 -17.40
C ASN A 90 -1.84 -25.23 -17.38
N HIS A 91 -2.48 -24.79 -18.47
CA HIS A 91 -3.22 -23.53 -18.51
C HIS A 91 -4.69 -23.75 -18.14
N THR A 92 -5.13 -23.17 -17.02
CA THR A 92 -6.54 -23.10 -16.66
C THR A 92 -6.94 -21.65 -16.39
N GLU A 93 -8.16 -21.27 -16.79
CA GLU A 93 -8.70 -19.91 -16.60
C GLU A 93 -8.70 -19.48 -15.11
N ILE A 94 -8.94 -20.42 -14.20
CA ILE A 94 -8.94 -20.17 -12.76
C ILE A 94 -7.55 -19.76 -12.26
N MET A 95 -6.48 -20.38 -12.78
CA MET A 95 -5.12 -20.04 -12.39
C MET A 95 -4.74 -18.62 -12.81
N ASN A 96 -5.19 -18.17 -13.99
CA ASN A 96 -4.97 -16.80 -14.46
C ASN A 96 -5.68 -15.78 -13.58
N LEU A 97 -6.91 -16.08 -13.15
CA LEU A 97 -7.68 -15.20 -12.25
C LEU A 97 -6.99 -15.07 -10.89
N ILE A 98 -6.57 -16.19 -10.29
CA ILE A 98 -5.85 -16.20 -9.02
C ILE A 98 -4.54 -15.41 -9.14
N TYR A 99 -3.80 -15.61 -10.24
CA TYR A 99 -2.57 -14.88 -10.53
C TYR A 99 -2.80 -13.37 -10.59
N LEU A 100 -3.82 -12.92 -11.34
CA LEU A 100 -4.15 -11.50 -11.49
C LEU A 100 -4.53 -10.85 -10.16
N ILE A 101 -5.38 -11.51 -9.36
CA ILE A 101 -5.81 -11.01 -8.05
C ILE A 101 -4.61 -10.95 -7.09
N ALA A 102 -3.80 -12.01 -7.03
CA ALA A 102 -2.63 -12.07 -6.15
C ALA A 102 -1.58 -11.00 -6.54
N MET A 103 -1.30 -10.83 -7.83
CA MET A 103 -0.37 -9.81 -8.32
C MET A 103 -0.88 -8.39 -8.03
N ASN A 104 -2.15 -8.11 -8.27
CA ASN A 104 -2.74 -6.83 -7.92
C ASN A 104 -2.57 -6.53 -6.42
N PHE A 105 -2.77 -7.54 -5.57
CA PHE A 105 -2.58 -7.40 -4.13
C PHE A 105 -1.13 -7.11 -3.74
N LEU A 106 -0.16 -7.88 -4.24
CA LEU A 106 1.26 -7.66 -3.97
C LEU A 106 1.74 -6.29 -4.44
N ILE A 107 1.37 -5.90 -5.66
CA ILE A 107 1.70 -4.59 -6.23
C ILE A 107 1.08 -3.48 -5.39
N GLY A 108 -0.18 -3.62 -4.96
CA GLY A 108 -0.84 -2.60 -4.15
C GLY A 108 -0.18 -2.38 -2.79
N LEU A 109 0.22 -3.45 -2.11
CA LEU A 109 0.99 -3.33 -0.86
C LEU A 109 2.36 -2.67 -1.08
N LYS A 110 3.05 -3.01 -2.18
CA LYS A 110 4.34 -2.42 -2.54
C LYS A 110 4.20 -0.93 -2.84
N VAL A 111 3.19 -0.52 -3.58
CA VAL A 111 2.90 0.87 -3.92
C VAL A 111 2.53 1.67 -2.67
N CYS A 112 1.68 1.12 -1.81
CA CYS A 112 1.33 1.74 -0.52
C CYS A 112 2.57 2.02 0.33
N SER A 113 3.45 1.03 0.46
CA SER A 113 4.69 1.16 1.22
C SER A 113 5.65 2.16 0.57
N GLY A 114 5.79 2.13 -0.76
CA GLY A 114 6.64 3.05 -1.53
C GLY A 114 6.23 4.52 -1.35
N PHE A 115 4.96 4.85 -1.54
CA PHE A 115 4.46 6.22 -1.35
C PHE A 115 4.65 6.70 0.09
N THR A 116 4.35 5.85 1.08
CA THR A 116 4.54 6.19 2.49
C THR A 116 6.01 6.45 2.81
N ILE A 117 6.94 5.66 2.27
CA ILE A 117 8.39 5.86 2.43
C ILE A 117 8.85 7.17 1.79
N ILE A 118 8.40 7.48 0.57
CA ILE A 118 8.76 8.72 -0.13
C ILE A 118 8.29 9.92 0.68
N PHE A 119 7.03 9.92 1.10
CA PHE A 119 6.45 10.99 1.90
C PHE A 119 7.20 11.18 3.23
N PHE A 120 7.44 10.11 3.98
CA PHE A 120 8.20 10.23 5.24
C PHE A 120 9.63 10.65 5.01
N ARG A 121 10.29 10.17 3.94
CA ARG A 121 11.65 10.62 3.61
C ARG A 121 11.70 12.12 3.39
N PHE A 122 10.74 12.66 2.64
CA PHE A 122 10.62 14.09 2.38
C PHE A 122 10.35 14.87 3.67
N ALA A 123 9.33 14.47 4.43
CA ALA A 123 8.96 15.13 5.68
C ALA A 123 10.10 15.12 6.74
N PHE A 124 10.83 14.01 6.88
CA PHE A 124 11.98 13.95 7.79
C PHE A 124 13.17 14.80 7.30
N TYR A 125 13.36 14.93 5.99
CA TYR A 125 14.44 15.74 5.43
C TYR A 125 14.19 17.23 5.65
N GLU A 126 12.97 17.70 5.43
CA GLU A 126 12.60 19.11 5.68
C GLU A 126 12.49 19.44 7.17
N GLY A 127 12.15 18.47 8.02
CA GLY A 127 12.02 18.66 9.47
C GLY A 127 13.35 18.81 10.24
N GLY A 128 14.50 18.66 9.59
CA GLY A 128 15.82 18.88 10.22
C GLY A 128 16.22 17.86 11.31
N ILE A 129 15.60 16.68 11.36
CA ILE A 129 15.82 15.64 12.40
C ILE A 129 16.82 14.58 11.90
N LEU A 130 17.96 15.01 11.36
CA LEU A 130 19.10 14.15 11.04
C LEU A 130 20.27 14.46 11.97
#